data_AF-A0AA92WMR9-F1
#
_entry.id   AF-A0AA92WMR9-F1
#
_cell.length_a   1.000
_cell.length_b   1.000
_cell.length_c   1.000
_cell.angle_alpha   90.00
_cell.angle_beta   90.00
_cell.angle_gamma   90.00
#
_symmetry.space_group_name_H-M   'P 1'
#
loop_
_entity.id
_entity.type
_entity.pdbx_description
1 polymer ?
#
loop_
_entity_poly.entity_id
_entity_poly.type
_entity_poly.pdbx_seq_one_letter_code
_entity_poly.pdbx_strand_id
1 'polypeptide(L)'
;MGKEAHILRVVESMQATVDKLSKEVLIAISREEMILKEEAFNTHVFNACLMGIDFVYINVCISALAALKTDNVHAKRYHWKNVVAGISEGIKYIYSFKEGEKKTLVGYLTTILNDSGMVTPEISDSLSVLQDLLEKFRADWDGKVMRDIALHYDKSAEKLIRETMAITDEEPYASLLSSYLLIMNILHAICTIGYLQSLIGNNQGLSDVNLDETGLLGNDGRHMHAIQALLEGKKFKASTEKYLNEYGKRFLDSIALFEKIQKGYEFLGIKKGEKSSNGQLDRFYQLNNLYSLVMYSMLDLLSITDSYLSSDTEFEAALNMRYFLIVKTSVLTQIVGYTEKEARESLWYEMKQLIPESDVPLHNMADKLESCLKESVQDQNVRMVRAKLVHLKFSKKRPGDVKGILSILNTFDPLTEFYKVIDLIELLIKVIRFLDSLLASIGEEITLEQQKLQDKISNMFSSLKGMIENNITDSTQKEKMLASMSEEEDTLKMLLK
;
A
#
# COMPACT_ATOMS: atom_id res chain seq x y z
N MET A 1 -22.72 -6.98 -26.54
CA MET A 1 -21.27 -7.18 -26.32
C MET A 1 -21.07 -7.53 -24.86
N GLY A 2 -20.36 -8.62 -24.55
CA GLY A 2 -20.19 -9.09 -23.16
C GLY A 2 -19.27 -8.18 -22.34
N LYS A 3 -19.40 -8.25 -21.01
CA LYS A 3 -18.59 -7.48 -20.03
C LYS A 3 -17.09 -7.70 -20.22
N GLU A 4 -16.66 -8.95 -20.42
CA GLU A 4 -15.25 -9.33 -20.61
C GLU A 4 -14.65 -8.69 -21.88
N ALA A 5 -15.38 -8.72 -22.99
CA ALA A 5 -14.94 -8.08 -24.24
C ALA A 5 -14.88 -6.54 -24.14
N HIS A 6 -15.68 -5.93 -23.25
CA HIS A 6 -15.57 -4.52 -22.97
C HIS A 6 -14.31 -4.19 -22.17
N ILE A 7 -14.06 -4.94 -21.08
CA ILE A 7 -12.88 -4.76 -20.22
C ILE A 7 -11.60 -4.97 -21.04
N LEU A 8 -11.52 -6.01 -21.86
CA LEU A 8 -10.35 -6.27 -22.70
C LEU A 8 -10.01 -5.08 -23.61
N ARG A 9 -11.01 -4.49 -24.28
CA ARG A 9 -10.79 -3.32 -25.15
C ARG A 9 -10.40 -2.08 -24.37
N VAL A 10 -10.88 -1.92 -23.14
CA VAL A 10 -10.43 -0.83 -22.24
C VAL A 10 -8.97 -1.04 -21.88
N VAL A 11 -8.56 -2.26 -21.52
CA VAL A 11 -7.18 -2.61 -21.21
C VAL A 11 -6.27 -2.37 -22.42
N GLU A 12 -6.64 -2.86 -23.61
CA GLU A 12 -5.87 -2.66 -24.85
C GLU A 12 -5.71 -1.19 -25.20
N SER A 13 -6.79 -0.40 -25.10
CA SER A 13 -6.77 1.04 -25.38
C SER A 13 -5.89 1.81 -24.37
N MET A 14 -6.00 1.47 -23.08
CA MET A 14 -5.19 2.09 -22.03
C MET A 14 -3.72 1.71 -22.16
N GLN A 15 -3.40 0.45 -22.46
CA GLN A 15 -2.03 -0.01 -22.72
C GLN A 15 -1.42 0.73 -23.92
N ALA A 16 -2.14 0.82 -25.04
CA ALA A 16 -1.65 1.54 -26.23
C ALA A 16 -1.37 3.02 -25.93
N THR A 17 -2.17 3.64 -25.07
CA THR A 17 -1.95 5.03 -24.62
C THR A 17 -0.71 5.12 -23.73
N VAL A 18 -0.55 4.22 -22.76
CA VAL A 18 0.64 4.15 -21.90
C VAL A 18 1.91 3.95 -22.72
N ASP A 19 1.91 3.03 -23.68
CA ASP A 19 3.07 2.75 -24.53
C ASP A 19 3.45 3.97 -25.39
N LYS A 20 2.45 4.66 -25.94
CA LYS A 20 2.66 5.90 -26.71
C LYS A 20 3.26 6.99 -25.82
N LEU A 21 2.64 7.27 -24.68
CA LEU A 21 3.11 8.34 -23.79
C LEU A 21 4.48 8.02 -23.18
N SER A 22 4.78 6.75 -22.91
CA SER A 22 6.11 6.34 -22.41
C SER A 22 7.20 6.69 -23.42
N LYS A 23 6.95 6.47 -24.72
CA LYS A 23 7.87 6.91 -25.79
C LYS A 23 7.98 8.43 -25.82
N GLU A 24 6.88 9.16 -25.75
CA GLU A 24 6.89 10.63 -25.76
C GLU A 24 7.66 11.22 -24.56
N VAL A 25 7.55 10.63 -23.37
CA VAL A 25 8.34 11.03 -22.19
C VAL A 25 9.84 10.88 -22.45
N LEU A 26 10.27 9.75 -23.02
CA LEU A 26 11.67 9.51 -23.34
C LEU A 26 12.19 10.49 -24.42
N ILE A 27 11.38 10.75 -25.45
CA ILE A 27 11.68 11.74 -26.48
C ILE A 27 11.78 13.14 -25.84
N ALA A 28 10.86 13.50 -24.95
CA ALA A 28 10.85 14.80 -24.27
C ALA A 28 12.08 15.01 -23.40
N ILE A 29 12.59 13.98 -22.72
CA ILE A 29 13.86 14.02 -21.97
C ILE A 29 15.02 14.34 -22.91
N SER A 30 15.11 13.64 -24.06
CA SER A 30 16.16 13.89 -25.04
C SER A 30 16.08 15.31 -25.63
N ARG A 31 14.87 15.78 -25.96
CA ARG A 31 14.64 17.15 -26.43
C ARG A 31 15.11 18.19 -25.40
N GLU A 32 14.87 17.93 -24.11
CA GLU A 32 15.29 18.85 -23.04
C GLU A 32 16.81 19.06 -22.99
N GLU A 33 17.60 18.03 -23.35
CA GLU A 33 19.07 18.13 -23.43
C GLU A 33 19.56 18.93 -24.65
N MET A 34 18.77 18.95 -25.73
CA MET A 34 19.11 19.63 -26.99
C MET A 34 18.63 21.08 -27.06
N ILE A 35 17.52 21.42 -26.39
CA ILE A 35 16.97 22.77 -26.41
C ILE A 35 17.79 23.69 -25.49
N LEU A 36 18.53 24.63 -26.08
CA LEU A 36 19.17 25.72 -25.33
C LEU A 36 18.09 26.61 -24.70
N LYS A 37 17.99 26.58 -23.37
CA LYS A 37 16.95 27.29 -22.60
C LYS A 37 16.92 28.81 -22.88
N GLU A 38 18.05 29.38 -23.27
CA GLU A 38 18.20 30.81 -23.56
C GLU A 38 17.66 31.19 -24.94
N GLU A 39 17.61 30.26 -25.89
CA GLU A 39 17.21 30.53 -27.28
C GLU A 39 15.75 30.16 -27.58
N ALA A 40 15.17 29.20 -26.82
CA ALA A 40 13.80 28.72 -27.03
C ALA A 40 13.08 28.43 -25.71
N PHE A 41 12.99 29.44 -24.85
CA PHE A 41 12.43 29.33 -23.50
C PHE A 41 11.04 28.68 -23.46
N ASN A 42 10.08 29.17 -24.27
CA ASN A 42 8.71 28.63 -24.27
C ASN A 42 8.68 27.16 -24.72
N THR A 43 9.48 26.80 -25.73
CA THR A 43 9.61 25.43 -26.23
C THR A 43 10.14 24.50 -25.15
N HIS A 44 11.18 24.92 -24.44
CA HIS A 44 11.73 24.18 -23.31
C HIS A 44 10.68 23.96 -22.21
N VAL A 45 9.95 25.02 -21.85
CA VAL A 45 8.92 25.00 -20.81
C VAL A 45 7.76 24.06 -21.15
N PHE A 46 7.19 24.17 -22.35
CA PHE A 46 6.05 23.32 -22.73
C PHE A 46 6.47 21.84 -22.85
N ASN A 47 7.67 21.56 -23.36
CA ASN A 47 8.23 20.20 -23.39
C ASN A 47 8.36 19.62 -21.97
N ALA A 48 8.87 20.41 -21.03
CA ALA A 48 9.02 20.00 -19.63
C ALA A 48 7.66 19.78 -18.92
N CYS A 49 6.65 20.59 -19.24
CA CYS A 49 5.29 20.41 -18.76
C CYS A 49 4.64 19.12 -19.33
N LEU A 50 4.78 18.87 -20.64
CA LEU A 50 4.30 17.64 -21.28
C LEU A 50 4.92 16.40 -20.64
N MET A 51 6.25 16.38 -20.49
CA MET A 51 6.96 15.30 -19.81
C MET A 51 6.38 15.01 -18.42
N GLY A 52 6.11 16.05 -17.64
CA GLY A 52 5.50 15.91 -16.32
C GLY A 52 4.07 15.37 -16.35
N ILE A 53 3.23 15.89 -17.25
CA ILE A 53 1.82 15.47 -17.41
C ILE A 53 1.75 14.00 -17.83
N ASP A 54 2.53 13.63 -18.85
CA ASP A 54 2.54 12.28 -19.40
C ASP A 54 3.04 11.27 -18.36
N PHE A 55 4.08 11.65 -17.59
CA PHE A 55 4.57 10.81 -16.50
C PHE A 55 3.51 10.55 -15.42
N VAL A 56 2.80 11.59 -14.94
CA VAL A 56 1.77 11.41 -13.90
C VAL A 56 0.52 10.68 -14.44
N TYR A 57 0.25 10.79 -15.74
CA TYR A 57 -0.77 9.98 -16.42
C TYR A 57 -0.38 8.51 -16.39
N ILE A 58 0.80 8.18 -16.92
CA ILE A 58 1.31 6.80 -17.01
C ILE A 58 1.38 6.15 -15.63
N ASN A 59 1.88 6.87 -14.63
CA ASN A 59 2.01 6.36 -13.27
C ASN A 59 0.69 5.84 -12.69
N VAL A 60 -0.42 6.54 -12.93
CA VAL A 60 -1.75 6.10 -12.48
C VAL A 60 -2.26 4.96 -13.34
N CYS A 61 -2.08 5.03 -14.65
CA CYS A 61 -2.54 4.02 -15.59
C CYS A 61 -1.87 2.66 -15.40
N ILE A 62 -0.59 2.57 -15.01
CA ILE A 62 0.06 1.28 -14.73
C ILE A 62 -0.62 0.55 -13.58
N SER A 63 -0.96 1.26 -12.50
CA SER A 63 -1.72 0.67 -11.40
C SER A 63 -3.13 0.28 -11.85
N ALA A 64 -3.80 1.12 -12.64
CA ALA A 64 -5.13 0.80 -13.16
C ALA A 64 -5.13 -0.43 -14.09
N LEU A 65 -4.15 -0.53 -14.99
CA LEU A 65 -3.94 -1.68 -15.87
C LEU A 65 -3.74 -2.95 -15.06
N ALA A 66 -2.88 -2.91 -14.03
CA ALA A 66 -2.67 -4.06 -13.15
C ALA A 66 -3.96 -4.46 -12.41
N ALA A 67 -4.77 -3.50 -11.95
CA ALA A 67 -6.08 -3.77 -11.33
C ALA A 67 -7.06 -4.45 -12.30
N LEU A 68 -7.08 -4.01 -13.56
CA LEU A 68 -7.97 -4.53 -14.59
C LEU A 68 -7.51 -5.89 -15.16
N LYS A 69 -6.20 -6.16 -15.17
CA LYS A 69 -5.60 -7.40 -15.68
C LYS A 69 -5.65 -8.56 -14.67
N THR A 70 -5.66 -8.29 -13.37
CA THR A 70 -5.60 -9.33 -12.34
C THR A 70 -6.99 -9.81 -11.92
N ASP A 71 -7.15 -11.12 -11.73
CA ASP A 71 -8.36 -11.72 -11.13
C ASP A 71 -8.25 -11.90 -9.61
N ASN A 72 -7.05 -11.71 -9.04
CA ASN A 72 -6.86 -11.87 -7.60
C ASN A 72 -7.42 -10.65 -6.84
N VAL A 73 -8.38 -10.88 -5.95
CA VAL A 73 -9.06 -9.81 -5.20
C VAL A 73 -8.10 -8.97 -4.34
N HIS A 74 -7.04 -9.54 -3.79
CA HIS A 74 -6.08 -8.81 -2.96
C HIS A 74 -5.16 -7.93 -3.82
N ALA A 75 -4.69 -8.45 -4.96
CA ALA A 75 -3.96 -7.67 -5.94
C ALA A 75 -4.81 -6.50 -6.46
N LYS A 76 -6.09 -6.75 -6.82
CA LYS A 76 -7.03 -5.68 -7.21
C LYS A 76 -7.11 -4.56 -6.18
N ARG A 77 -7.29 -4.90 -4.90
CA ARG A 77 -7.36 -3.93 -3.81
C ARG A 77 -6.07 -3.13 -3.68
N TYR A 78 -4.93 -3.79 -3.77
CA TYR A 78 -3.62 -3.14 -3.78
C TYR A 78 -3.50 -2.13 -4.93
N HIS A 79 -3.89 -2.52 -6.14
CA HIS A 79 -3.78 -1.65 -7.30
C HIS A 79 -4.74 -0.46 -7.26
N TRP A 80 -5.99 -0.64 -6.86
CA TRP A 80 -6.93 0.48 -6.71
C TRP A 80 -6.49 1.48 -5.64
N LYS A 81 -5.93 1.01 -4.52
CA LYS A 81 -5.24 1.87 -3.53
C LYS A 81 -4.16 2.73 -4.17
N ASN A 82 -3.31 2.13 -5.01
CA ASN A 82 -2.24 2.84 -5.69
C ASN A 82 -2.73 3.78 -6.79
N VAL A 83 -3.86 3.48 -7.45
CA VAL A 83 -4.54 4.43 -8.34
C VAL A 83 -4.91 5.69 -7.56
N VAL A 84 -5.60 5.55 -6.41
CA VAL A 84 -5.99 6.70 -5.59
C VAL A 84 -4.78 7.48 -5.07
N ALA A 85 -3.72 6.78 -4.63
CA ALA A 85 -2.48 7.41 -4.20
C ALA A 85 -1.77 8.15 -5.34
N GLY A 86 -1.68 7.53 -6.52
CA GLY A 86 -1.09 8.11 -7.72
C GLY A 86 -1.85 9.35 -8.19
N ILE A 87 -3.19 9.31 -8.17
CA ILE A 87 -4.05 10.45 -8.47
C ILE A 87 -3.78 11.59 -7.48
N SER A 88 -3.68 11.30 -6.19
CA SER A 88 -3.40 12.33 -5.17
C SER A 88 -2.04 13.01 -5.40
N GLU A 89 -0.98 12.26 -5.66
CA GLU A 89 0.34 12.82 -5.94
C GLU A 89 0.38 13.52 -7.31
N GLY A 90 -0.34 13.01 -8.31
CA GLY A 90 -0.51 13.65 -9.62
C GLY A 90 -1.21 15.00 -9.52
N ILE A 91 -2.31 15.09 -8.76
CA ILE A 91 -3.01 16.36 -8.51
C ILE A 91 -2.14 17.35 -7.73
N LYS A 92 -1.35 16.89 -6.74
CA LYS A 92 -0.38 17.78 -6.05
C LYS A 92 0.73 18.28 -6.97
N TYR A 93 1.08 17.50 -8.00
CA TYR A 93 2.04 17.91 -9.00
C TYR A 93 1.42 18.96 -9.94
N ILE A 94 0.22 18.71 -10.48
CA ILE A 94 -0.38 19.59 -11.49
C ILE A 94 -1.11 20.81 -10.92
N TYR A 95 -1.71 20.67 -9.73
CA TYR A 95 -2.59 21.61 -9.07
C TYR A 95 -2.33 21.61 -7.55
N SER A 96 -3.31 21.97 -6.72
CA SER A 96 -3.22 21.87 -5.27
C SER A 96 -4.59 21.56 -4.65
N PHE A 97 -4.57 20.84 -3.53
CA PHE A 97 -5.73 20.70 -2.65
C PHE A 97 -5.90 21.89 -1.70
N LYS A 98 -4.92 22.82 -1.64
CA LYS A 98 -5.01 24.05 -0.87
C LYS A 98 -5.50 25.20 -1.75
N GLU A 99 -6.52 25.89 -1.28
CA GLU A 99 -7.05 27.07 -1.96
C GLU A 99 -5.98 28.16 -2.09
N GLY A 100 -5.90 28.80 -3.27
CA GLY A 100 -5.01 29.94 -3.53
C GLY A 100 -3.52 29.60 -3.76
N GLU A 101 -3.12 28.33 -3.78
CA GLU A 101 -1.73 27.94 -4.01
C GLU A 101 -1.34 28.04 -5.50
N LYS A 102 -0.44 28.98 -5.82
CA LYS A 102 0.01 29.26 -7.21
C LYS A 102 1.30 28.55 -7.63
N LYS A 103 1.86 27.68 -6.77
CA LYS A 103 3.10 26.93 -7.04
C LYS A 103 2.81 25.56 -7.67
N THR A 104 1.97 25.56 -8.69
CA THR A 104 1.47 24.35 -9.36
C THR A 104 1.85 24.40 -10.84
N LEU A 105 1.80 23.26 -11.54
CA LEU A 105 2.03 23.21 -12.98
C LEU A 105 1.01 24.07 -13.73
N VAL A 106 -0.28 23.98 -13.37
CA VAL A 106 -1.35 24.82 -13.95
C VAL A 106 -1.06 26.30 -13.73
N GLY A 107 -0.75 26.72 -12.51
CA GLY A 107 -0.44 28.13 -12.22
C GLY A 107 0.80 28.63 -12.95
N TYR A 108 1.78 27.75 -13.19
CA TYR A 108 2.94 28.06 -14.01
C TYR A 108 2.58 28.21 -15.49
N LEU A 109 1.84 27.25 -16.05
CA LEU A 109 1.35 27.28 -17.44
C LEU A 109 0.53 28.54 -17.73
N THR A 110 -0.42 28.89 -16.86
CA THR A 110 -1.23 30.11 -17.03
C THR A 110 -0.36 31.36 -17.07
N THR A 111 0.69 31.42 -16.24
CA THR A 111 1.62 32.55 -16.23
C THR A 111 2.36 32.64 -17.57
N ILE A 112 2.93 31.54 -18.05
CA ILE A 112 3.68 31.50 -19.31
C ILE A 112 2.81 31.82 -20.50
N LEU A 113 1.61 31.23 -20.58
CA LEU A 113 0.69 31.47 -21.68
C LEU A 113 0.33 32.96 -21.79
N ASN A 114 0.07 33.61 -20.65
CA ASN A 114 -0.22 35.04 -20.61
C ASN A 114 1.00 35.90 -20.98
N ASP A 115 2.16 35.62 -20.39
CA ASP A 115 3.38 36.42 -20.60
C ASP A 115 3.93 36.28 -22.04
N SER A 116 3.72 35.13 -22.67
CA SER A 116 4.18 34.84 -24.03
C SER A 116 3.21 35.25 -25.13
N GLY A 117 2.00 35.70 -24.78
CA GLY A 117 0.95 36.03 -25.76
C GLY A 117 0.47 34.81 -26.57
N MET A 118 0.69 33.59 -26.07
CA MET A 118 0.33 32.33 -26.74
C MET A 118 -1.08 31.85 -26.43
N VAL A 119 -1.89 32.67 -25.76
CA VAL A 119 -3.30 32.34 -25.48
C VAL A 119 -4.11 32.47 -26.78
N THR A 120 -4.53 31.33 -27.33
CA THR A 120 -5.55 31.29 -28.39
C THR A 120 -6.95 31.09 -27.80
N PRO A 121 -8.03 31.32 -28.57
CA PRO A 121 -9.39 30.98 -28.13
C PRO A 121 -9.51 29.52 -27.67
N GLU A 122 -8.91 28.57 -28.39
CA GLU A 122 -8.96 27.15 -28.04
C GLU A 122 -8.26 26.85 -26.71
N ILE A 123 -7.11 27.49 -26.44
CA ILE A 123 -6.41 27.36 -25.16
C ILE A 123 -7.23 28.02 -24.05
N SER A 124 -7.80 29.20 -24.30
CA SER A 124 -8.64 29.93 -23.33
C SER A 124 -9.86 29.10 -22.91
N ASP A 125 -10.59 28.55 -23.87
CA ASP A 125 -11.76 27.70 -23.62
C ASP A 125 -11.37 26.43 -22.85
N SER A 126 -10.27 25.79 -23.26
CA SER A 126 -9.75 24.59 -22.59
C SER A 126 -9.29 24.88 -21.16
N LEU A 127 -8.67 26.03 -20.91
CA LEU A 127 -8.28 26.46 -19.56
C LEU A 127 -9.49 26.70 -18.66
N SER A 128 -10.56 27.29 -19.20
CA SER A 128 -11.81 27.48 -18.44
C SER A 128 -12.39 26.13 -18.01
N VAL A 129 -12.53 25.20 -18.96
CA VAL A 129 -13.04 23.84 -18.67
C VAL A 129 -12.13 23.11 -17.69
N LEU A 130 -10.82 23.22 -17.86
CA LEU A 130 -9.84 22.62 -16.95
C LEU A 130 -10.00 23.15 -15.51
N GLN A 131 -10.17 24.46 -15.35
CA GLN A 131 -10.33 25.07 -14.04
C GLN A 131 -11.61 24.57 -13.35
N ASP A 132 -12.73 24.50 -14.07
CA ASP A 132 -13.99 23.98 -13.52
C ASP A 132 -13.86 22.51 -13.08
N LEU A 133 -13.20 21.68 -13.89
CA LEU A 133 -12.94 20.28 -13.56
C LEU A 133 -12.02 20.12 -12.36
N LEU A 134 -10.94 20.93 -12.26
CA LEU A 134 -10.02 20.90 -11.13
C LEU A 134 -10.69 21.35 -9.83
N GLU A 135 -11.55 22.37 -9.90
CA GLU A 135 -12.31 22.87 -8.75
C GLU A 135 -13.33 21.83 -8.26
N LYS A 136 -14.06 21.21 -9.19
CA LYS A 136 -14.95 20.10 -8.87
C LYS A 136 -14.18 18.93 -8.25
N PHE A 137 -13.08 18.51 -8.87
CA PHE A 137 -12.25 17.42 -8.38
C PHE A 137 -11.72 17.68 -6.97
N ARG A 138 -11.32 18.93 -6.68
CA ARG A 138 -10.87 19.34 -5.34
C ARG A 138 -12.01 19.28 -4.32
N ALA A 139 -13.20 19.76 -4.68
CA ALA A 139 -14.36 19.76 -3.80
C ALA A 139 -14.83 18.34 -3.46
N ASP A 140 -14.79 17.43 -4.43
CA ASP A 140 -15.26 16.05 -4.31
C ASP A 140 -14.18 15.10 -3.75
N TRP A 141 -12.97 15.57 -3.47
CA TRP A 141 -11.86 14.70 -3.03
C TRP A 141 -12.04 14.14 -1.61
N ASP A 142 -12.27 12.83 -1.51
CA ASP A 142 -12.36 12.08 -0.27
C ASP A 142 -11.25 11.01 -0.11
N GLY A 143 -10.39 10.82 -1.12
CA GLY A 143 -9.35 9.79 -1.18
C GLY A 143 -8.18 9.94 -0.18
N LYS A 144 -8.28 10.87 0.79
CA LYS A 144 -7.24 11.16 1.79
C LYS A 144 -6.84 9.90 2.56
N VAL A 145 -7.80 9.15 3.06
CA VAL A 145 -7.58 7.97 3.91
C VAL A 145 -6.91 6.84 3.12
N MET A 146 -7.46 6.50 1.95
CA MET A 146 -6.93 5.44 1.09
C MET A 146 -5.50 5.73 0.61
N ARG A 147 -5.19 6.99 0.29
CA ARG A 147 -3.83 7.41 -0.06
C ARG A 147 -2.86 7.32 1.12
N ASP A 148 -3.29 7.63 2.35
CA ASP A 148 -2.43 7.46 3.53
C ASP A 148 -2.12 5.98 3.77
N ILE A 149 -3.12 5.11 3.63
CA ILE A 149 -2.97 3.66 3.72
C ILE A 149 -2.01 3.11 2.67
N ALA A 150 -2.17 3.52 1.40
CA ALA A 150 -1.35 3.05 0.30
C ALA A 150 0.13 3.45 0.43
N LEU A 151 0.41 4.67 0.90
CA LEU A 151 1.76 5.22 0.91
C LEU A 151 2.49 4.99 2.23
N HIS A 152 1.80 5.14 3.36
CA HIS A 152 2.45 5.23 4.67
C HIS A 152 2.20 4.05 5.60
N TYR A 153 1.28 3.14 5.25
CA TYR A 153 0.74 2.09 6.12
C TYR A 153 0.17 2.68 7.41
N ASP A 154 -1.14 2.58 7.60
CA ASP A 154 -1.75 3.01 8.86
C ASP A 154 -1.33 2.06 9.99
N LYS A 155 -1.01 2.59 11.17
CA LYS A 155 -0.72 1.76 12.35
C LYS A 155 -2.00 1.12 12.91
N SER A 156 -3.17 1.66 12.59
CA SER A 156 -4.45 1.05 12.94
C SER A 156 -4.79 -0.09 11.99
N ALA A 157 -4.58 -1.32 12.45
CA ALA A 157 -5.04 -2.53 11.76
C ALA A 157 -6.54 -2.44 11.43
N GLU A 158 -7.36 -1.96 12.37
CA GLU A 158 -8.79 -1.80 12.13
C GLU A 158 -9.08 -0.88 10.95
N LYS A 159 -8.49 0.32 10.94
CA LYS A 159 -8.71 1.28 9.85
C LYS A 159 -8.21 0.70 8.53
N LEU A 160 -7.03 0.08 8.54
CA LEU A 160 -6.47 -0.58 7.37
C LEU A 160 -7.39 -1.67 6.81
N ILE A 161 -7.87 -2.56 7.68
CA ILE A 161 -8.79 -3.66 7.35
C ILE A 161 -10.07 -3.07 6.76
N ARG A 162 -10.71 -2.14 7.48
CA ARG A 162 -11.99 -1.54 7.07
C ARG A 162 -11.91 -0.90 5.69
N GLU A 163 -10.91 -0.04 5.48
CA GLU A 163 -10.75 0.72 4.25
C GLU A 163 -10.34 -0.18 3.08
N THR A 164 -9.46 -1.16 3.31
CA THR A 164 -9.07 -2.12 2.27
C THR A 164 -10.22 -3.06 1.90
N MET A 165 -10.99 -3.51 2.90
CA MET A 165 -12.11 -4.41 2.68
C MET A 165 -13.32 -3.72 2.06
N ALA A 166 -13.46 -2.41 2.24
CA ALA A 166 -14.48 -1.59 1.57
C ALA A 166 -14.29 -1.52 0.05
N ILE A 167 -13.11 -1.85 -0.46
CA ILE A 167 -12.84 -2.00 -1.89
C ILE A 167 -13.44 -3.34 -2.36
N THR A 168 -14.77 -3.34 -2.53
CA THR A 168 -15.55 -4.44 -3.10
C THR A 168 -16.11 -4.11 -4.47
N ASP A 169 -16.39 -2.82 -4.70
CA ASP A 169 -16.85 -2.28 -5.97
C ASP A 169 -15.76 -1.39 -6.57
N GLU A 170 -15.51 -1.56 -7.86
CA GLU A 170 -14.49 -0.83 -8.60
C GLU A 170 -15.04 0.50 -9.16
N GLU A 171 -16.37 0.67 -9.23
CA GLU A 171 -17.03 1.83 -9.84
C GLU A 171 -16.56 3.19 -9.27
N PRO A 172 -16.48 3.40 -7.94
CA PRO A 172 -16.02 4.69 -7.41
C PRO A 172 -14.60 5.04 -7.84
N TYR A 173 -13.71 4.04 -7.87
CA TYR A 173 -12.30 4.23 -8.23
C TYR A 173 -12.11 4.40 -9.73
N ALA A 174 -12.89 3.68 -10.54
CA ALA A 174 -12.91 3.84 -11.99
C ALA A 174 -13.48 5.20 -12.41
N SER A 175 -14.52 5.70 -11.72
CA SER A 175 -15.08 7.03 -11.95
C SER A 175 -14.08 8.14 -11.59
N LEU A 176 -13.40 7.99 -10.45
CA LEU A 176 -12.32 8.88 -10.03
C LEU A 176 -11.16 8.89 -11.04
N LEU A 177 -10.74 7.71 -11.49
CA LEU A 177 -9.72 7.56 -12.54
C LEU A 177 -10.16 8.26 -13.83
N SER A 178 -11.39 8.03 -14.30
CA SER A 178 -11.92 8.66 -15.51
C SER A 178 -11.87 10.18 -15.43
N SER A 179 -12.29 10.75 -14.29
CA SER A 179 -12.25 12.18 -14.03
C SER A 179 -10.81 12.73 -14.06
N TYR A 180 -9.88 12.02 -13.45
CA TYR A 180 -8.46 12.36 -13.46
C TYR A 180 -7.87 12.31 -14.89
N LEU A 181 -8.14 11.25 -15.65
CA LEU A 181 -7.61 11.10 -17.02
C LEU A 181 -8.16 12.18 -17.97
N LEU A 182 -9.41 12.61 -17.78
CA LEU A 182 -9.97 13.75 -18.53
C LEU A 182 -9.20 15.04 -18.27
N ILE A 183 -8.90 15.34 -17.00
CA ILE A 183 -8.09 16.51 -16.61
C ILE A 183 -6.70 16.44 -17.26
N MET A 184 -6.04 15.27 -17.19
CA MET A 184 -4.73 15.10 -17.82
C MET A 184 -4.78 15.25 -19.34
N ASN A 185 -5.81 14.74 -20.00
CA ASN A 185 -5.97 14.85 -21.46
C ASN A 185 -6.10 16.31 -21.91
N ILE A 186 -6.88 17.13 -21.18
CA ILE A 186 -7.03 18.56 -21.47
C ILE A 186 -5.70 19.29 -21.25
N LEU A 187 -5.00 18.98 -20.15
CA LEU A 187 -3.68 19.53 -19.87
C LEU A 187 -2.65 19.17 -20.94
N HIS A 188 -2.63 17.91 -21.38
CA HIS A 188 -1.76 17.43 -22.45
C HIS A 188 -2.04 18.17 -23.76
N ALA A 189 -3.32 18.35 -24.11
CA ALA A 189 -3.71 19.11 -25.30
C ALA A 189 -3.24 20.58 -25.25
N ILE A 190 -3.48 21.27 -24.13
CA ILE A 190 -3.02 22.67 -23.95
C ILE A 190 -1.51 22.77 -24.11
N CYS A 191 -0.75 21.87 -23.47
CA CYS A 191 0.71 21.91 -23.54
C CYS A 191 1.24 21.52 -24.93
N THR A 192 0.56 20.62 -25.63
CA THR A 192 0.90 20.23 -27.00
C THR A 192 0.73 21.40 -27.96
N ILE A 193 -0.41 22.10 -27.88
CA ILE A 193 -0.66 23.29 -28.71
C ILE A 193 0.40 24.36 -28.42
N GLY A 194 0.67 24.65 -27.14
CA GLY A 194 1.69 25.62 -26.73
C GLY A 194 3.10 25.23 -27.21
N TYR A 195 3.46 23.94 -27.12
CA TYR A 195 4.72 23.43 -27.63
C TYR A 195 4.85 23.62 -29.14
N LEU A 196 3.83 23.22 -29.92
CA LEU A 196 3.85 23.35 -31.37
C LEU A 196 3.92 24.82 -31.82
N GLN A 197 3.14 25.71 -31.19
CA GLN A 197 3.20 27.14 -31.47
C GLN A 197 4.58 27.72 -31.16
N SER A 198 5.23 27.26 -30.10
CA SER A 198 6.58 27.71 -29.75
C SER A 198 7.63 27.26 -30.76
N LEU A 199 7.51 26.04 -31.30
CA LEU A 199 8.39 25.57 -32.38
C LEU A 199 8.24 26.42 -33.64
N ILE A 200 6.99 26.68 -34.04
CA ILE A 200 6.68 27.53 -35.20
C ILE A 200 7.24 28.94 -34.99
N GLY A 201 6.98 29.54 -33.82
CA GLY A 201 7.45 30.90 -33.49
C GLY A 201 8.97 31.05 -33.48
N ASN A 202 9.70 29.98 -33.16
CA ASN A 202 11.16 29.96 -33.13
C ASN A 202 11.80 29.48 -34.45
N ASN A 203 11.01 29.22 -35.50
CA ASN A 203 11.47 28.58 -36.74
C ASN A 203 12.26 27.27 -36.49
N GLN A 204 11.89 26.54 -35.45
CA GLN A 204 12.52 25.26 -35.11
C GLN A 204 11.74 24.11 -35.76
N GLY A 205 12.47 23.22 -36.42
CA GLY A 205 11.91 21.95 -36.90
C GLY A 205 11.65 21.01 -35.72
N LEU A 206 10.73 20.05 -35.92
CA LEU A 206 10.68 18.86 -35.07
C LEU A 206 12.01 18.13 -35.24
N SER A 207 12.82 18.04 -34.18
CA SER A 207 13.98 17.17 -34.23
C SER A 207 13.51 15.73 -34.22
N ASP A 208 13.88 14.98 -35.27
CA ASP A 208 13.79 13.52 -35.26
C ASP A 208 14.80 13.02 -34.23
N VAL A 209 14.33 12.76 -33.01
CA VAL A 209 15.15 12.16 -31.96
C VAL A 209 15.33 10.69 -32.34
N ASN A 210 16.56 10.31 -32.69
CA ASN A 210 16.91 8.92 -32.91
C ASN A 210 16.94 8.19 -31.56
N LEU A 211 15.87 7.45 -31.27
CA LEU A 211 15.71 6.69 -30.02
C LEU A 211 16.73 5.54 -29.89
N ASP A 212 17.32 5.09 -31.01
CA ASP A 212 18.26 3.96 -31.03
C ASP A 212 19.70 4.35 -30.63
N GLU A 213 20.07 5.64 -30.74
CA GLU A 213 21.44 6.12 -30.43
C GLU A 213 21.59 6.70 -29.03
N THR A 214 20.49 6.93 -28.33
CA THR A 214 20.50 7.45 -26.96
C THR A 214 20.13 6.30 -26.03
N GLY A 215 21.12 5.75 -25.31
CA GLY A 215 20.91 4.82 -24.20
C GLY A 215 20.14 5.49 -23.07
N LEU A 216 18.84 5.74 -23.32
CA LEU A 216 18.01 6.64 -22.56
C LEU A 216 17.81 6.13 -21.16
N LEU A 217 17.76 7.09 -20.23
CA LEU A 217 17.43 6.87 -18.84
C LEU A 217 16.08 6.12 -18.74
N GLY A 218 16.13 4.80 -18.55
CA GLY A 218 14.95 3.95 -18.37
C GLY A 218 14.48 3.16 -19.60
N ASN A 219 15.30 3.02 -20.65
CA ASN A 219 14.99 2.17 -21.81
C ASN A 219 16.22 1.38 -22.33
N ASP A 220 17.09 0.92 -21.41
CA ASP A 220 18.28 0.11 -21.74
C ASP A 220 17.99 -1.41 -21.82
N GLY A 221 16.72 -1.80 -21.64
CA GLY A 221 16.24 -3.17 -21.69
C GLY A 221 16.60 -4.03 -20.48
N ARG A 222 17.23 -3.47 -19.45
CA ARG A 222 17.72 -4.25 -18.30
C ARG A 222 16.58 -4.87 -17.49
N HIS A 223 15.45 -4.19 -17.34
CA HIS A 223 14.32 -4.72 -16.60
C HIS A 223 13.69 -5.88 -17.36
N MET A 224 13.53 -5.79 -18.68
CA MET A 224 13.01 -6.89 -19.49
C MET A 224 13.97 -8.09 -19.52
N HIS A 225 15.28 -7.88 -19.60
CA HIS A 225 16.26 -8.97 -19.45
C HIS A 225 16.19 -9.64 -18.07
N ALA A 226 16.05 -8.84 -17.00
CA ALA A 226 15.88 -9.37 -15.65
C ALA A 226 14.59 -10.19 -15.51
N ILE A 227 13.46 -9.68 -16.01
CA ILE A 227 12.18 -10.39 -16.02
C ILE A 227 12.31 -11.70 -16.80
N GLN A 228 12.93 -11.68 -17.98
CA GLN A 228 13.17 -12.88 -18.76
C GLN A 228 13.97 -13.92 -17.96
N ALA A 229 15.10 -13.52 -17.37
CA ALA A 229 15.93 -14.41 -16.55
C ALA A 229 15.16 -15.00 -15.35
N LEU A 230 14.29 -14.21 -14.70
CA LEU A 230 13.44 -14.67 -13.60
C LEU A 230 12.34 -15.65 -14.10
N LEU A 231 11.77 -15.41 -15.27
CA LEU A 231 10.68 -16.21 -15.83
C LEU A 231 11.14 -17.50 -16.51
N GLU A 232 12.39 -17.58 -17.00
CA GLU A 232 12.96 -18.81 -17.59
C GLU A 232 12.86 -20.01 -16.62
N GLY A 233 12.90 -19.77 -15.31
CA GLY A 233 12.70 -20.80 -14.30
C GLY A 233 11.23 -21.17 -14.01
N LYS A 234 10.24 -20.40 -14.49
CA LYS A 234 8.77 -20.48 -14.17
C LYS A 234 8.38 -20.55 -12.68
N LYS A 235 9.35 -20.60 -11.76
CA LYS A 235 9.13 -20.77 -10.31
C LYS A 235 8.52 -19.55 -9.67
N PHE A 236 8.99 -18.36 -10.01
CA PHE A 236 8.59 -17.12 -9.34
C PHE A 236 7.12 -16.78 -9.59
N LYS A 237 6.66 -16.74 -10.85
CA LYS A 237 5.27 -16.39 -11.18
C LYS A 237 4.25 -17.33 -10.50
N ALA A 238 4.45 -18.64 -10.64
CA ALA A 238 3.58 -19.64 -10.01
C ALA A 238 3.61 -19.56 -8.47
N SER A 239 4.77 -19.24 -7.89
CA SER A 239 4.93 -19.11 -6.44
C SER A 239 4.28 -17.83 -5.91
N THR A 240 4.38 -16.71 -6.63
CA THR A 240 3.72 -15.45 -6.28
C THR A 240 2.21 -15.60 -6.27
N GLU A 241 1.61 -16.20 -7.30
CA GLU A 241 0.17 -16.45 -7.35
C GLU A 241 -0.29 -17.39 -6.21
N LYS A 242 0.46 -18.48 -5.98
CA LYS A 242 0.20 -19.40 -4.87
C LYS A 242 0.20 -18.66 -3.53
N TYR A 243 1.23 -17.86 -3.27
CA TYR A 243 1.35 -17.12 -2.02
C TYR A 243 0.30 -16.02 -1.88
N LEU A 244 -0.07 -15.33 -2.95
CA LEU A 244 -1.18 -14.37 -2.93
C LEU A 244 -2.48 -15.03 -2.46
N ASN A 245 -2.77 -16.22 -2.97
CA ASN A 245 -3.97 -16.97 -2.58
C ASN A 245 -3.88 -17.51 -1.15
N GLU A 246 -2.74 -18.08 -0.76
CA GLU A 246 -2.52 -18.63 0.58
C GLU A 246 -2.61 -17.55 1.67
N TYR A 247 -1.81 -16.48 1.54
CA TYR A 247 -1.80 -15.40 2.52
C TYR A 247 -3.04 -14.52 2.41
N GLY A 248 -3.67 -14.44 1.24
CA GLY A 248 -4.96 -13.80 1.04
C GLY A 248 -6.06 -14.47 1.87
N LYS A 249 -6.14 -15.80 1.82
CA LYS A 249 -7.05 -16.57 2.66
C LYS A 249 -6.78 -16.35 4.15
N ARG A 250 -5.52 -16.42 4.59
CA ARG A 250 -5.16 -16.19 6.00
C ARG A 250 -5.50 -14.78 6.47
N PHE A 251 -5.36 -13.78 5.60
CA PHE A 251 -5.78 -12.42 5.89
C PHE A 251 -7.31 -12.32 6.09
N LEU A 252 -8.10 -12.98 5.24
CA LEU A 252 -9.57 -13.05 5.41
C LEU A 252 -9.97 -13.77 6.70
N ASP A 253 -9.31 -14.87 7.04
CA ASP A 253 -9.55 -15.60 8.29
C ASP A 253 -9.26 -14.70 9.52
N SER A 254 -8.18 -13.93 9.47
CA SER A 254 -7.81 -12.93 10.50
C SER A 254 -8.85 -11.81 10.64
N ILE A 255 -9.46 -11.38 9.54
CA ILE A 255 -10.55 -10.38 9.56
C ILE A 255 -11.82 -10.99 10.16
N ALA A 256 -12.19 -12.20 9.77
CA ALA A 256 -13.35 -12.87 10.35
C ALA A 256 -13.19 -13.07 11.87
N LEU A 257 -11.97 -13.33 12.33
CA LEU A 257 -11.65 -13.36 13.76
C LEU A 257 -11.77 -11.98 14.41
N PHE A 258 -11.28 -10.93 13.76
CA PHE A 258 -11.43 -9.54 14.24
C PHE A 258 -12.89 -9.18 14.49
N GLU A 259 -13.78 -9.48 13.54
CA GLU A 259 -15.22 -9.20 13.67
C GLU A 259 -15.88 -10.00 14.81
N LYS A 260 -15.48 -11.26 15.01
CA LYS A 260 -15.95 -12.08 16.13
C LYS A 260 -15.52 -11.49 17.47
N ILE A 261 -14.25 -11.09 17.58
CA ILE A 261 -13.72 -10.44 18.78
C ILE A 261 -14.52 -9.16 19.05
N GLN A 262 -14.73 -8.31 18.04
CA GLN A 262 -15.48 -7.06 18.20
C GLN A 262 -16.93 -7.30 18.68
N LYS A 263 -17.63 -8.31 18.15
CA LYS A 263 -18.97 -8.70 18.66
C LYS A 263 -18.91 -9.16 20.11
N GLY A 264 -17.83 -9.84 20.52
CA GLY A 264 -17.56 -10.19 21.91
C GLY A 264 -17.41 -8.96 22.81
N TYR A 265 -16.66 -7.95 22.38
CA TYR A 265 -16.55 -6.66 23.10
C TYR A 265 -17.93 -6.00 23.25
N GLU A 266 -18.71 -5.94 22.17
CA GLU A 266 -20.06 -5.36 22.19
C GLU A 266 -21.00 -6.11 23.16
N PHE A 267 -20.95 -7.45 23.17
CA PHE A 267 -21.71 -8.27 24.11
C PHE A 267 -21.34 -8.01 25.57
N LEU A 268 -20.05 -7.79 25.85
CA LEU A 268 -19.55 -7.45 27.18
C LEU A 268 -19.82 -5.99 27.58
N GLY A 269 -20.48 -5.21 26.73
CA GLY A 269 -20.74 -3.78 26.97
C GLY A 269 -19.47 -2.92 26.92
N ILE A 270 -18.36 -3.44 26.40
CA ILE A 270 -17.11 -2.71 26.26
C ILE A 270 -17.23 -1.87 24.99
N LYS A 271 -17.15 -0.53 25.13
CA LYS A 271 -17.24 0.32 23.95
C LYS A 271 -16.01 0.14 23.09
N LYS A 272 -16.19 0.44 21.80
CA LYS A 272 -15.10 0.43 20.83
C LYS A 272 -13.94 1.33 21.29
N GLY A 273 -12.75 0.75 21.43
CA GLY A 273 -11.54 1.44 21.88
C GLY A 273 -11.37 1.48 23.41
N GLU A 274 -12.32 0.96 24.18
CA GLU A 274 -12.13 0.72 25.61
C GLU A 274 -11.34 -0.57 25.83
N LYS A 275 -10.43 -0.56 26.80
CA LYS A 275 -9.72 -1.76 27.24
C LYS A 275 -10.69 -2.68 27.96
N SER A 276 -10.59 -3.96 27.69
CA SER A 276 -11.30 -4.96 28.48
C SER A 276 -10.72 -5.01 29.89
N SER A 277 -11.57 -5.23 30.89
CA SER A 277 -11.10 -5.66 32.21
C SER A 277 -10.49 -7.07 32.16
N ASN A 278 -10.78 -7.83 31.09
CA ASN A 278 -10.15 -9.10 30.77
C ASN A 278 -8.92 -8.89 29.87
N GLY A 279 -7.74 -8.86 30.50
CA GLY A 279 -6.46 -8.66 29.82
C GLY A 279 -6.13 -9.71 28.74
N GLN A 280 -6.73 -10.91 28.79
CA GLN A 280 -6.53 -11.94 27.76
C GLN A 280 -7.23 -11.57 26.43
N LEU A 281 -8.45 -11.02 26.50
CA LEU A 281 -9.19 -10.59 25.32
C LEU A 281 -8.46 -9.44 24.61
N ASP A 282 -7.91 -8.50 25.38
CA ASP A 282 -7.09 -7.40 24.86
C ASP A 282 -5.80 -7.92 24.20
N ARG A 283 -5.13 -8.92 24.78
CA ARG A 283 -3.95 -9.57 24.18
C ARG A 283 -4.28 -10.24 22.85
N PHE A 284 -5.40 -10.97 22.76
CA PHE A 284 -5.84 -11.59 21.50
C PHE A 284 -6.20 -10.56 20.43
N TYR A 285 -6.90 -9.49 20.82
CA TYR A 285 -7.23 -8.40 19.90
C TYR A 285 -5.97 -7.73 19.35
N GLN A 286 -5.00 -7.41 20.22
CA GLN A 286 -3.72 -6.84 19.80
C GLN A 286 -2.95 -7.79 18.87
N LEU A 287 -2.89 -9.09 19.21
CA LEU A 287 -2.17 -10.07 18.40
C LEU A 287 -2.81 -10.26 17.02
N ASN A 288 -4.14 -10.31 16.92
CA ASN A 288 -4.83 -10.39 15.64
C ASN A 288 -4.61 -9.13 14.78
N ASN A 289 -4.50 -7.96 15.41
CA ASN A 289 -4.15 -6.72 14.72
C ASN A 289 -2.74 -6.79 14.12
N LEU A 290 -1.75 -7.21 14.91
CA LEU A 290 -0.37 -7.39 14.46
C LEU A 290 -0.30 -8.40 13.30
N TYR A 291 -1.04 -9.51 13.43
CA TYR A 291 -1.16 -10.54 12.40
C TYR A 291 -1.70 -9.99 11.08
N SER A 292 -2.82 -9.24 11.15
CA SER A 292 -3.46 -8.65 9.99
C SER A 292 -2.54 -7.64 9.28
N LEU A 293 -1.79 -6.85 10.03
CA LEU A 293 -0.85 -5.85 9.49
C LEU A 293 0.34 -6.49 8.75
N VAL A 294 0.88 -7.60 9.28
CA VAL A 294 1.95 -8.35 8.62
C VAL A 294 1.42 -9.03 7.36
N MET A 295 0.25 -9.67 7.42
CA MET A 295 -0.39 -10.30 6.26
C MET A 295 -0.68 -9.28 5.16
N TYR A 296 -1.16 -8.10 5.52
CA TYR A 296 -1.38 -7.02 4.58
C TYR A 296 -0.10 -6.57 3.88
N SER A 297 0.98 -6.39 4.65
CA SER A 297 2.30 -6.03 4.13
C SER A 297 2.83 -7.08 3.14
N MET A 298 2.60 -8.36 3.46
CA MET A 298 2.94 -9.49 2.59
C MET A 298 2.15 -9.46 1.27
N LEU A 299 0.84 -9.20 1.33
CA LEU A 299 -0.02 -9.10 0.14
C LEU A 299 0.39 -7.95 -0.78
N ASP A 300 0.76 -6.80 -0.23
CA ASP A 300 1.23 -5.66 -1.02
C ASP A 300 2.56 -5.97 -1.74
N LEU A 301 3.51 -6.63 -1.07
CA LEU A 301 4.78 -7.07 -1.67
C LEU A 301 4.56 -8.10 -2.79
N LEU A 302 3.68 -9.07 -2.56
CA LEU A 302 3.36 -10.07 -3.56
C LEU A 302 2.65 -9.46 -4.78
N SER A 303 1.73 -8.53 -4.56
CA SER A 303 0.97 -7.86 -5.64
C SER A 303 1.88 -7.04 -6.55
N ILE A 304 2.85 -6.31 -5.97
CA ILE A 304 3.81 -5.59 -6.80
C ILE A 304 4.79 -6.53 -7.50
N THR A 305 5.18 -7.63 -6.84
CA THR A 305 6.07 -8.65 -7.46
C THR A 305 5.41 -9.24 -8.71
N ASP A 306 4.12 -9.57 -8.62
CA ASP A 306 3.33 -10.06 -9.75
C ASP A 306 3.25 -9.03 -10.89
N SER A 307 3.07 -7.76 -10.56
CA SER A 307 3.02 -6.66 -11.55
C SER A 307 4.34 -6.44 -12.26
N TYR A 308 5.47 -6.47 -11.54
CA TYR A 308 6.79 -6.36 -12.16
C TYR A 308 7.05 -7.53 -13.13
N LEU A 309 6.76 -8.77 -12.71
CA LEU A 309 6.92 -9.95 -13.56
C LEU A 309 5.97 -9.98 -14.76
N SER A 310 4.89 -9.21 -14.72
CA SER A 310 3.86 -9.13 -15.78
C SER A 310 3.94 -7.83 -16.58
N SER A 311 5.02 -7.05 -16.44
CA SER A 311 5.20 -5.82 -17.20
C SER A 311 5.46 -6.12 -18.68
N ASP A 312 4.81 -5.36 -19.57
CA ASP A 312 4.90 -5.57 -21.02
C ASP A 312 6.03 -4.75 -21.66
N THR A 313 6.47 -3.68 -20.98
CA THR A 313 7.52 -2.77 -21.48
C THR A 313 8.58 -2.46 -20.42
N GLU A 314 9.77 -2.06 -20.87
CA GLU A 314 10.88 -1.64 -20.00
C GLU A 314 10.48 -0.48 -19.09
N PHE A 315 9.73 0.50 -19.62
CA PHE A 315 9.27 1.66 -18.86
C PHE A 315 8.23 1.28 -17.79
N GLU A 316 7.29 0.39 -18.14
CA GLU A 316 6.33 -0.17 -17.18
C GLU A 316 7.06 -0.93 -16.06
N ALA A 317 8.02 -1.78 -16.43
CA ALA A 317 8.82 -2.54 -15.47
C ALA A 317 9.64 -1.63 -14.55
N ALA A 318 10.22 -0.54 -15.08
CA ALA A 318 10.93 0.46 -14.28
C ALA A 318 9.99 1.17 -13.28
N LEU A 319 8.76 1.48 -13.67
CA LEU A 319 7.77 2.08 -12.78
C LEU A 319 7.22 1.08 -11.74
N ASN A 320 7.08 -0.20 -12.08
CA ASN A 320 6.79 -1.25 -11.09
C ASN A 320 7.96 -1.44 -10.11
N MET A 321 9.22 -1.33 -10.58
CA MET A 321 10.39 -1.30 -9.71
C MET A 321 10.40 -0.08 -8.78
N ARG A 322 9.93 1.09 -9.23
CA ARG A 322 9.72 2.24 -8.34
C ARG A 322 8.80 1.88 -7.17
N TYR A 323 7.73 1.14 -7.42
CA TYR A 323 6.84 0.67 -6.36
C TYR A 323 7.49 -0.38 -5.45
N PHE A 324 8.41 -1.24 -5.92
CA PHE A 324 9.22 -2.10 -5.02
C PHE A 324 9.94 -1.27 -3.98
N LEU A 325 10.67 -0.24 -4.41
CA LEU A 325 11.44 0.61 -3.51
C LEU A 325 10.55 1.32 -2.49
N ILE A 326 9.37 1.77 -2.92
CA ILE A 326 8.39 2.42 -2.06
C ILE A 326 7.82 1.43 -1.02
N VAL A 327 7.26 0.31 -1.48
CA VAL A 327 6.58 -0.69 -0.65
C VAL A 327 7.56 -1.34 0.31
N LYS A 328 8.69 -1.84 -0.17
CA LYS A 328 9.75 -2.47 0.65
C LYS A 328 10.14 -1.59 1.83
N THR A 329 10.41 -0.33 1.55
CA THR A 329 10.85 0.64 2.57
C THR A 329 9.72 0.97 3.55
N SER A 330 8.49 1.12 3.08
CA SER A 330 7.33 1.34 3.94
C SER A 330 7.05 0.14 4.85
N VAL A 331 7.11 -1.09 4.32
CA VAL A 331 6.95 -2.34 5.08
C VAL A 331 8.03 -2.46 6.16
N LEU A 332 9.30 -2.24 5.81
CA LEU A 332 10.40 -2.28 6.78
C LEU A 332 10.29 -1.20 7.86
N THR A 333 9.82 0.00 7.49
CA THR A 333 9.55 1.07 8.46
C THR A 333 8.50 0.65 9.48
N GLN A 334 7.44 -0.02 9.03
CA GLN A 334 6.33 -0.45 9.87
C GLN A 334 6.69 -1.66 10.74
N ILE A 335 7.36 -2.66 10.16
CA ILE A 335 7.66 -3.91 10.86
C ILE A 335 8.84 -3.76 11.81
N VAL A 336 9.90 -3.06 11.40
CA VAL A 336 11.17 -2.98 12.14
C VAL A 336 11.49 -1.57 12.61
N GLY A 337 11.28 -0.57 11.76
CA GLY A 337 11.66 0.82 11.99
C GLY A 337 13.15 1.10 11.70
N TYR A 338 13.42 2.18 10.96
CA TYR A 338 14.79 2.55 10.58
C TYR A 338 15.51 3.36 11.65
N THR A 339 14.77 4.05 12.51
CA THR A 339 15.30 4.83 13.63
C THR A 339 14.91 4.20 14.97
N GLU A 340 15.62 4.52 16.05
CA GLU A 340 15.26 4.03 17.39
C GLU A 340 13.82 4.38 17.78
N LYS A 341 13.34 5.56 17.39
CA LYS A 341 11.97 5.98 17.63
C LYS A 341 10.99 5.08 16.88
N GLU A 342 11.20 4.89 15.58
CA GLU A 342 10.35 4.02 14.76
C GLU A 342 10.40 2.57 15.25
N ALA A 343 11.58 2.09 15.67
CA ALA A 343 11.75 0.74 16.18
C ALA A 343 10.95 0.49 17.46
N ARG A 344 10.86 1.47 18.37
CA ARG A 344 10.02 1.37 19.58
C ARG A 344 8.52 1.41 19.28
N GLU A 345 8.14 1.90 18.11
CA GLU A 345 6.76 1.97 17.66
C GLU A 345 6.47 0.98 16.50
N SER A 346 7.34 -0.03 16.34
CA SER A 346 7.28 -1.01 15.26
C SER A 346 6.43 -2.21 15.64
N LEU A 347 5.89 -2.90 14.64
CA LEU A 347 5.11 -4.12 14.88
C LEU A 347 5.95 -5.20 15.56
N TRP A 348 7.23 -5.33 15.18
CA TRP A 348 8.12 -6.30 15.81
C TRP A 348 8.33 -6.03 17.31
N TYR A 349 8.47 -4.76 17.69
CA TYR A 349 8.58 -4.39 19.09
C TYR A 349 7.33 -4.80 19.87
N GLU A 350 6.14 -4.51 19.35
CA GLU A 350 4.87 -4.90 19.97
C GLU A 350 4.71 -6.43 20.07
N MET A 351 5.06 -7.17 19.02
CA MET A 351 5.03 -8.64 19.03
C MET A 351 5.88 -9.23 20.15
N LYS A 352 7.07 -8.68 20.38
CA LYS A 352 7.96 -9.15 21.46
C LYS A 352 7.40 -8.91 22.85
N GLN A 353 6.61 -7.84 23.06
CA GLN A 353 6.01 -7.56 24.36
C GLN A 353 4.91 -8.55 24.73
N LEU A 354 4.40 -9.33 23.77
CA LEU A 354 3.30 -10.27 23.99
C LEU A 354 3.76 -11.69 24.36
N ILE A 355 5.06 -11.98 24.26
CA ILE A 355 5.65 -13.28 24.56
C ILE A 355 5.44 -13.58 26.05
N PRO A 356 4.83 -14.72 26.41
CA PRO A 356 4.75 -15.15 27.81
C PRO A 356 6.15 -15.34 28.41
N GLU A 357 6.39 -14.81 29.61
CA GLU A 357 7.71 -14.85 30.28
C GLU A 357 8.27 -16.27 30.45
N SER A 358 7.38 -17.27 30.52
CA SER A 358 7.74 -18.69 30.67
C SER A 358 8.16 -19.37 29.36
N ASP A 359 7.91 -18.76 28.19
CA ASP A 359 8.14 -19.38 26.88
C ASP A 359 9.56 -19.11 26.36
N VAL A 360 10.53 -19.83 26.95
CA VAL A 360 11.94 -19.75 26.58
C VAL A 360 12.19 -20.08 25.09
N PRO A 361 11.57 -21.11 24.47
CA PRO A 361 11.70 -21.35 23.03
C PRO A 361 11.29 -20.16 22.17
N LEU A 362 10.17 -19.50 22.50
CA LEU A 362 9.66 -18.37 21.72
C LEU A 362 10.54 -17.12 21.88
N HIS A 363 11.06 -16.86 23.09
CA HIS A 363 12.09 -15.84 23.30
C HIS A 363 13.33 -16.07 22.43
N ASN A 364 13.86 -17.29 22.39
CA ASN A 364 15.01 -17.62 21.53
C ASN A 364 14.71 -17.45 20.04
N MET A 365 13.48 -17.74 19.60
CA MET A 365 13.05 -17.51 18.23
C MET A 365 13.00 -16.01 17.92
N ALA A 366 12.48 -15.20 18.85
CA ALA A 366 12.43 -13.74 18.72
C ALA A 366 13.85 -13.16 18.59
N ASP A 367 14.80 -13.54 19.45
CA ASP A 367 16.16 -13.00 19.41
C ASP A 367 16.88 -13.27 18.07
N LYS A 368 16.68 -14.46 17.51
CA LYS A 368 17.22 -14.83 16.19
C LYS A 368 16.61 -13.98 15.07
N LEU A 369 15.28 -13.81 15.08
CA LEU A 369 14.59 -13.01 14.08
C LEU A 369 14.91 -11.53 14.18
N GLU A 370 15.09 -11.01 15.40
CA GLU A 370 15.43 -9.61 15.62
C GLU A 370 16.74 -9.22 14.94
N SER A 371 17.74 -10.12 14.93
CA SER A 371 19.01 -9.87 14.25
C SER A 371 18.81 -9.73 12.73
N CYS A 372 18.05 -10.63 12.11
CA CYS A 372 17.74 -10.56 10.66
C CYS A 372 16.91 -9.32 10.30
N LEU A 373 15.94 -8.95 11.15
CA LEU A 373 15.11 -7.77 10.95
C LEU A 373 15.94 -6.48 11.04
N LYS A 374 16.83 -6.38 12.03
CA LYS A 374 17.73 -5.22 12.18
C LYS A 374 18.70 -5.07 11.01
N GLU A 375 19.20 -6.17 10.47
CA GLU A 375 20.06 -6.15 9.27
C GLU A 375 19.33 -5.54 8.07
N SER A 376 18.03 -5.82 7.93
CA SER A 376 17.20 -5.33 6.81
C SER A 376 16.97 -3.80 6.81
N VAL A 377 17.28 -3.09 7.91
CA VAL A 377 17.08 -1.63 8.04
C VAL A 377 18.39 -0.84 8.26
N GLN A 378 19.54 -1.44 7.94
CA GLN A 378 20.84 -0.78 8.10
C GLN A 378 21.06 0.36 7.08
N ASP A 379 20.53 0.24 5.87
CA ASP A 379 20.69 1.28 4.85
C ASP A 379 19.68 2.42 5.03
N GLN A 380 20.13 3.50 5.66
CA GLN A 380 19.34 4.70 5.91
C GLN A 380 19.08 5.53 4.65
N ASN A 381 19.90 5.40 3.60
CA ASN A 381 19.76 6.20 2.37
C ASN A 381 18.48 5.86 1.62
N VAL A 382 17.97 4.63 1.79
CA VAL A 382 16.74 4.14 1.16
C VAL A 382 15.54 5.02 1.50
N ARG A 383 15.50 5.64 2.70
CA ARG A 383 14.42 6.56 3.08
C ARG A 383 14.39 7.83 2.25
N MET A 384 15.57 8.41 2.00
CA MET A 384 15.70 9.61 1.17
C MET A 384 15.34 9.29 -0.28
N VAL A 385 15.78 8.14 -0.79
CA VAL A 385 15.41 7.64 -2.11
C VAL A 385 13.89 7.48 -2.21
N ARG A 386 13.26 6.78 -1.26
CA ARG A 386 11.81 6.61 -1.21
C ARG A 386 11.08 7.95 -1.25
N ALA A 387 11.49 8.93 -0.44
CA ALA A 387 10.82 10.22 -0.40
C ALA A 387 10.79 10.92 -1.76
N LYS A 388 11.87 10.81 -2.54
CA LYS A 388 11.96 11.33 -3.91
C LYS A 388 11.09 10.55 -4.89
N LEU A 389 10.97 9.23 -4.70
CA LEU A 389 10.14 8.38 -5.54
C LEU A 389 8.64 8.56 -5.26
N VAL A 390 8.23 8.72 -4.01
CA VAL A 390 6.81 8.86 -3.63
C VAL A 390 6.25 10.23 -4.02
N HIS A 391 6.93 11.31 -3.61
CA HIS A 391 6.34 12.65 -3.67
C HIS A 391 6.70 13.37 -4.96
N LEU A 392 5.74 13.41 -5.88
CA LEU A 392 5.86 14.14 -7.13
C LEU A 392 5.64 15.63 -6.84
N LYS A 393 6.72 16.42 -6.89
CA LYS A 393 6.66 17.87 -6.62
C LYS A 393 6.99 18.66 -7.88
N PHE A 394 6.09 19.57 -8.23
CA PHE A 394 6.37 20.54 -9.26
C PHE A 394 7.34 21.62 -8.75
N SER A 395 8.29 22.01 -9.60
CA SER A 395 9.23 23.10 -9.33
C SER A 395 9.34 23.99 -10.55
N LYS A 396 9.09 25.29 -10.41
CA LYS A 396 9.27 26.26 -11.52
C LYS A 396 10.71 26.30 -12.05
N LYS A 397 11.70 25.93 -11.23
CA LYS A 397 13.12 25.90 -11.64
C LYS A 397 13.50 24.61 -12.38
N ARG A 398 12.71 23.56 -12.20
CA ARG A 398 12.87 22.23 -12.81
C ARG A 398 11.47 21.66 -13.10
N PRO A 399 10.72 22.27 -14.04
CA PRO A 399 9.47 21.69 -14.48
C PRO A 399 9.81 20.30 -15.04
N GLY A 400 9.12 19.24 -14.60
CA GLY A 400 9.42 17.90 -15.08
C GLY A 400 10.63 17.20 -14.46
N ASP A 401 10.75 17.16 -13.12
CA ASP A 401 11.77 16.34 -12.40
C ASP A 401 11.61 14.80 -12.61
N VAL A 402 10.91 14.39 -13.67
CA VAL A 402 10.79 13.02 -14.18
C VAL A 402 12.16 12.45 -14.50
N LYS A 403 13.05 13.25 -15.11
CA LYS A 403 14.44 12.85 -15.36
C LYS A 403 15.17 12.45 -14.07
N GLY A 404 14.94 13.18 -12.97
CA GLY A 404 15.51 12.86 -11.67
C GLY A 404 15.01 11.53 -11.13
N ILE A 405 13.70 11.25 -11.28
CA ILE A 405 13.10 9.97 -10.88
C ILE A 405 13.68 8.82 -11.69
N LEU A 406 13.68 8.91 -13.02
CA LEU A 406 14.22 7.85 -13.88
C LEU A 406 15.71 7.63 -13.66
N SER A 407 16.48 8.71 -13.45
CA SER A 407 17.90 8.62 -13.11
C SER A 407 18.14 7.86 -11.81
N ILE A 408 17.32 8.09 -10.78
CA ILE A 408 17.39 7.32 -9.54
C ILE A 408 17.10 5.85 -9.82
N LEU A 409 16.05 5.52 -10.58
CA LEU A 409 15.72 4.14 -10.91
C LEU A 409 16.85 3.43 -11.67
N ASN A 410 17.57 4.17 -12.53
CA ASN A 410 18.72 3.64 -13.27
C ASN A 410 19.96 3.36 -12.43
N THR A 411 20.02 3.84 -11.19
CA THR A 411 21.12 3.46 -10.29
C THR A 411 20.96 2.07 -9.69
N PHE A 412 19.77 1.46 -9.83
CA PHE A 412 19.46 0.15 -9.25
C PHE A 412 19.58 -0.97 -10.27
N ASP A 413 20.28 -2.03 -9.89
CA ASP A 413 20.25 -3.29 -10.61
C ASP A 413 18.90 -4.00 -10.37
N PRO A 414 18.09 -4.28 -11.42
CA PRO A 414 16.76 -4.83 -11.24
C PRO A 414 16.73 -6.20 -10.56
N LEU A 415 17.68 -7.08 -10.88
CA LEU A 415 17.76 -8.41 -10.28
C LEU A 415 18.06 -8.32 -8.79
N THR A 416 19.04 -7.49 -8.42
CA THR A 416 19.41 -7.24 -7.03
C THR A 416 18.22 -6.70 -6.22
N GLU A 417 17.49 -5.71 -6.75
CA GLU A 417 16.31 -5.17 -6.06
C GLU A 417 15.15 -6.17 -5.99
N PHE A 418 14.96 -6.99 -7.03
CA PHE A 418 13.98 -8.07 -7.01
C PHE A 418 14.30 -9.09 -5.91
N TYR A 419 15.55 -9.56 -5.81
CA TYR A 419 15.95 -10.50 -4.75
C TYR A 419 15.80 -9.91 -3.35
N LYS A 420 16.08 -8.63 -3.14
CA LYS A 420 15.81 -7.96 -1.86
C LYS A 420 14.33 -7.99 -1.46
N VAL A 421 13.41 -7.91 -2.43
CA VAL A 421 11.96 -8.05 -2.17
C VAL A 421 11.62 -9.50 -1.82
N ILE A 422 12.22 -10.47 -2.50
CA ILE A 422 12.06 -11.90 -2.17
C ILE A 422 12.58 -12.22 -0.77
N ASP A 423 13.77 -11.72 -0.41
CA ASP A 423 14.35 -11.89 0.93
C ASP A 423 13.44 -11.31 2.01
N LEU A 424 12.84 -10.14 1.74
CA LEU A 424 11.86 -9.54 2.64
C LEU A 424 10.60 -10.41 2.75
N ILE A 425 10.08 -10.92 1.63
CA ILE A 425 8.96 -11.87 1.63
C ILE A 425 9.29 -13.09 2.51
N GLU A 426 10.46 -13.71 2.34
CA GLU A 426 10.89 -14.85 3.15
C GLU A 426 11.03 -14.50 4.64
N LEU A 427 11.49 -13.29 4.94
CA LEU A 427 11.56 -12.79 6.30
C LEU A 427 10.16 -12.61 6.90
N LEU A 428 9.20 -12.09 6.14
CA LEU A 428 7.79 -11.99 6.57
C LEU A 428 7.17 -13.36 6.83
N ILE A 429 7.49 -14.37 6.03
CA ILE A 429 7.05 -15.75 6.28
C ILE A 429 7.54 -16.23 7.65
N LYS A 430 8.79 -15.92 8.01
CA LYS A 430 9.34 -16.26 9.33
C LYS A 430 8.65 -15.48 10.46
N VAL A 431 8.33 -14.20 10.26
CA VAL A 431 7.56 -13.39 11.21
C VAL A 431 6.13 -13.94 11.39
N ILE A 432 5.48 -14.36 10.31
CA ILE A 432 4.16 -14.99 10.35
C ILE A 432 4.21 -16.30 11.15
N ARG A 433 5.22 -17.14 10.93
CA ARG A 433 5.42 -18.38 11.72
C ARG A 433 5.68 -18.10 13.20
N PHE A 434 6.40 -17.03 13.50
CA PHE A 434 6.59 -16.56 14.88
C PHE A 434 5.24 -16.17 15.50
N LEU A 435 4.42 -15.42 14.78
CA LEU A 435 3.08 -15.04 15.23
C LEU A 435 2.16 -16.26 15.42
N ASP A 436 2.23 -17.27 14.55
CA ASP A 436 1.50 -18.53 14.71
C ASP A 436 1.91 -19.24 16.01
N SER A 437 3.21 -19.24 16.33
CA SER A 437 3.75 -19.82 17.56
C SER A 437 3.35 -19.02 18.79
N LEU A 438 3.34 -17.70 18.69
CA LEU A 438 2.88 -16.79 19.75
C LEU A 438 1.38 -16.96 20.04
N LEU A 439 0.56 -17.11 19.00
CA LEU A 439 -0.87 -17.42 19.15
C LEU A 439 -1.08 -18.75 19.89
N ALA A 440 -0.33 -19.79 19.52
CA ALA A 440 -0.40 -21.09 20.19
C ALA A 440 0.01 -20.99 21.67
N SER A 441 1.14 -20.33 21.95
CA SER A 441 1.66 -20.14 23.30
C SER A 441 0.68 -19.39 24.22
N ILE A 442 0.08 -18.30 23.73
CA ILE A 442 -0.97 -17.58 24.46
C ILE A 442 -2.21 -18.46 24.67
N GLY A 443 -2.59 -19.26 23.68
CA GLY A 443 -3.69 -20.22 23.81
C GLY A 443 -3.46 -21.26 24.90
N GLU A 444 -2.22 -21.78 25.01
CA GLU A 444 -1.82 -22.71 26.07
C GLU A 444 -1.83 -22.04 27.45
N GLU A 445 -1.27 -20.82 27.58
CA GLU A 445 -1.30 -20.05 28.83
C GLU A 445 -2.74 -19.85 29.33
N ILE A 446 -3.65 -19.46 28.44
CA ILE A 446 -5.06 -19.24 28.77
C ILE A 446 -5.75 -20.53 29.20
N THR A 447 -5.47 -21.64 28.50
CA THR A 447 -6.03 -22.96 28.85
C THR A 447 -5.55 -23.39 30.25
N LEU A 448 -4.28 -23.16 30.57
CA LEU A 448 -3.71 -23.46 31.90
C LEU A 448 -4.32 -22.57 33.00
N GLU A 449 -4.54 -21.28 32.73
CA GLU A 449 -5.20 -20.37 33.67
C GLU A 449 -6.66 -20.76 33.92
N GLN A 450 -7.39 -21.12 32.87
CA GLN A 450 -8.76 -21.63 32.98
C GLN A 450 -8.82 -22.91 33.81
N GLN A 451 -7.90 -23.86 33.57
CA GLN A 451 -7.81 -25.09 34.37
C GLN A 451 -7.55 -24.78 35.84
N LYS A 452 -6.59 -23.89 36.16
CA LYS A 452 -6.30 -23.47 37.53
C LYS A 452 -7.52 -22.85 38.22
N LEU A 453 -8.31 -22.05 37.49
CA LEU A 453 -9.54 -21.46 38.02
C LEU A 453 -10.60 -22.53 38.30
N GLN A 454 -10.81 -23.47 37.37
CA GLN A 454 -11.72 -24.60 37.56
C GLN A 454 -11.31 -25.47 38.75
N ASP A 455 -10.02 -25.75 38.93
CA ASP A 455 -9.49 -26.50 40.06
C ASP A 455 -9.72 -25.75 41.38
N LYS A 456 -9.50 -24.43 41.39
CA LYS A 456 -9.75 -23.58 42.58
C LYS A 456 -11.23 -23.57 42.98
N ILE A 457 -12.13 -23.44 42.00
CA ILE A 457 -13.58 -23.51 42.24
C ILE A 457 -13.95 -24.89 42.80
N SER A 458 -13.47 -25.97 42.17
CA SER A 458 -13.72 -27.34 42.64
C SER A 458 -13.24 -27.57 44.07
N ASN A 459 -12.06 -27.02 44.42
CA ASN A 459 -11.51 -27.08 45.78
C ASN A 459 -12.35 -26.28 46.80
N MET A 460 -12.87 -25.10 46.41
CA MET A 460 -13.76 -24.31 47.25
C MET A 460 -15.08 -25.03 47.51
N PHE A 461 -15.72 -25.58 46.46
CA PHE A 461 -16.96 -26.35 46.59
C PHE A 461 -16.74 -27.60 47.44
N SER A 462 -15.62 -28.32 47.25
CA SER A 462 -15.27 -29.48 48.09
C SER A 462 -15.10 -29.09 49.57
N SER A 463 -14.47 -27.95 49.85
CA SER A 463 -14.29 -27.44 51.22
C SER A 463 -15.63 -27.07 51.87
N LEU A 464 -16.50 -26.37 51.13
CA LEU A 464 -17.84 -26.00 51.58
C LEU A 464 -18.72 -27.23 51.83
N LYS A 465 -18.70 -28.21 50.91
CA LYS A 465 -19.38 -29.50 51.09
C LYS A 465 -18.91 -30.21 52.36
N GLY A 466 -17.60 -30.28 52.59
CA GLY A 466 -17.02 -30.84 53.82
C GLY A 466 -17.45 -30.08 55.09
N MET A 467 -17.58 -28.75 55.03
CA MET A 467 -18.11 -27.97 56.17
C MET A 467 -19.58 -28.29 56.45
N ILE A 468 -20.41 -28.42 55.42
CA ILE A 468 -21.82 -28.81 55.56
C ILE A 468 -21.91 -30.22 56.15
N GLU A 469 -21.07 -31.14 55.67
CA GLU A 469 -21.04 -32.52 56.13
C GLU A 469 -20.73 -32.65 57.62
N ASN A 470 -19.82 -31.81 58.12
CA ASN A 470 -19.35 -31.86 59.50
C ASN A 470 -20.18 -31.03 60.49
N ASN A 471 -20.85 -29.97 60.02
CA ASN A 471 -21.50 -29.00 60.92
C ASN A 471 -23.04 -29.02 60.90
N ILE A 472 -23.69 -29.62 59.90
CA ILE A 472 -25.15 -29.71 59.84
C ILE A 472 -25.61 -31.08 60.33
N THR A 473 -26.38 -31.09 61.43
CA THR A 473 -26.88 -32.31 62.08
C THR A 473 -28.23 -32.78 61.57
N ASP A 474 -29.04 -31.88 60.98
CA ASP A 474 -30.32 -32.25 60.36
C ASP A 474 -30.08 -32.91 58.99
N SER A 475 -30.48 -34.18 58.84
CA SER A 475 -30.20 -34.96 57.64
C SER A 475 -30.90 -34.41 56.39
N THR A 476 -32.11 -33.90 56.55
CA THR A 476 -32.93 -33.41 55.43
C THR A 476 -32.40 -32.07 54.93
N GLN A 477 -32.01 -31.19 55.85
CA GLN A 477 -31.38 -29.91 55.53
C GLN A 477 -29.99 -30.12 54.90
N LYS A 478 -29.20 -31.04 55.44
CA LYS A 478 -27.88 -31.39 54.92
C LYS A 478 -27.95 -31.88 53.47
N GLU A 479 -28.82 -32.84 53.17
CA GLU A 479 -28.99 -33.36 51.81
C GLU A 479 -29.43 -32.26 50.83
N LYS A 480 -30.38 -31.40 51.23
CA LYS A 480 -30.85 -30.30 50.39
C LYS A 480 -29.73 -29.30 50.06
N MET A 481 -28.90 -28.94 51.03
CA MET A 481 -27.80 -27.99 50.81
C MET A 481 -26.69 -28.60 49.94
N LEU A 482 -26.36 -29.88 50.11
CA LEU A 482 -25.37 -30.57 49.27
C LEU A 482 -25.84 -30.71 47.81
N ALA A 483 -27.13 -30.96 47.59
CA ALA A 483 -27.73 -31.00 46.26
C ALA A 483 -27.65 -29.64 45.56
N SER A 484 -28.10 -28.57 46.23
CA SER A 484 -28.01 -27.18 45.72
C SER A 484 -26.58 -26.79 45.36
N MET A 485 -25.62 -27.13 46.23
CA MET A 485 -24.21 -26.85 45.99
C MET A 485 -23.64 -27.60 44.78
N SER A 486 -24.09 -28.82 44.53
CA SER A 486 -23.62 -29.60 43.38
C SER A 486 -24.19 -29.05 42.07
N GLU A 487 -25.45 -28.62 42.08
CA GLU A 487 -26.09 -27.95 40.95
C GLU A 487 -25.43 -26.59 40.62
N GLU A 488 -25.08 -25.82 41.65
CA GLU A 488 -24.33 -24.57 41.50
C GLU A 488 -22.90 -24.80 40.96
N GLU A 489 -22.21 -25.82 41.45
CA GLU A 489 -20.87 -26.20 40.98
C GLU A 489 -20.90 -26.58 39.50
N ASP A 490 -21.87 -27.40 39.08
CA ASP A 490 -22.02 -27.84 37.70
C ASP A 490 -22.40 -26.69 36.76
N THR A 491 -23.27 -25.78 37.22
CA THR A 491 -23.64 -24.56 36.47
C THR A 491 -22.43 -23.66 36.25
N LEU A 492 -21.62 -23.42 37.29
CA LEU A 492 -20.40 -22.61 37.18
C LEU A 492 -19.35 -23.25 36.29
N LYS A 493 -19.19 -24.58 36.34
CA LYS A 493 -18.27 -25.30 35.44
C LYS A 493 -18.73 -25.26 33.98
N MET A 494 -20.04 -25.30 33.71
CA MET A 494 -20.56 -25.11 32.36
C MET A 494 -20.26 -23.71 31.80
N LEU A 495 -20.32 -22.67 32.63
CA LEU A 495 -20.03 -21.29 32.20
C LEU A 495 -18.53 -21.04 31.92
N LEU A 496 -17.66 -21.94 32.35
CA LEU A 496 -16.20 -21.87 32.18
C LEU A 496 -15.66 -22.79 31.07
N LYS A 497 -16.55 -23.52 30.36
CA LYS A 497 -16.24 -24.28 29.14
C LYS A 497 -16.69 -23.49 27.92
#